data_AF-A0AA39VLT1-F1
#
_entry.id   AF-A0AA39VLT1-F1
#
_cell.length_a   1.000
_cell.length_b   1.000
_cell.length_c   1.000
_cell.angle_alpha   90.00
_cell.angle_beta   90.00
_cell.angle_gamma   90.00
#
_symmetry.space_group_name_H-M   'P 1'
#
loop_
_entity.id
_entity.type
_entity.pdbx_description
1 polymer ?
#
loop_
_entity_poly.entity_id
_entity_poly.type
_entity_poly.pdbx_seq_one_letter_code
_entity_poly.pdbx_strand_id
1 'polypeptide(L)'
;MTVNSFPELRGQRNSVRSETDIQGVVEQRIWHSMEEGQFENLPGKGKPLNLNTNPHADPAEDTLYRILSKNGCAPEWVQLNKDIRSQVSEW
;
A
#
# COMPACT_ATOMS: atom_id res chain seq x y z
N MET A 1 2.31 -1.82 63.27
CA MET A 1 2.87 -2.91 62.43
C MET A 1 1.92 -3.10 61.25
N THR A 2 2.40 -2.69 60.09
CA THR A 2 1.93 -2.91 58.70
C THR A 2 0.50 -2.52 58.31
N VAL A 3 0.38 -1.30 57.77
CA VAL A 3 -0.58 -0.96 56.71
C VAL A 3 -0.17 -1.69 55.43
N ASN A 4 -0.99 -2.60 54.92
CA ASN A 4 -0.82 -3.12 53.56
C ASN A 4 -1.77 -2.35 52.65
N SER A 5 -1.28 -1.21 52.16
CA SER A 5 -1.84 -0.51 51.01
C SER A 5 -1.72 -1.41 49.78
N PHE A 6 -2.84 -1.94 49.30
CA PHE A 6 -2.92 -2.51 47.95
C PHE A 6 -2.68 -1.36 46.95
N PRO A 7 -1.74 -1.49 46.00
CA PRO A 7 -1.61 -0.51 44.93
C PRO A 7 -2.75 -0.72 43.94
N GLU A 8 -3.57 0.31 43.76
CA GLU A 8 -4.51 0.41 42.66
C GLU A 8 -3.72 0.38 41.35
N LEU A 9 -3.77 -0.77 40.67
CA LEU A 9 -3.32 -0.86 39.28
C LEU A 9 -4.28 -0.01 38.46
N ARG A 10 -3.92 1.27 38.28
CA ARG A 10 -4.57 2.14 37.30
C ARG A 10 -4.54 1.41 35.97
N GLY A 11 -5.72 0.96 35.52
CA GLY A 11 -5.89 0.34 34.24
C GLY A 11 -5.20 1.19 33.18
N GLN A 12 -4.14 0.64 32.58
CA GLN A 12 -3.55 1.18 31.37
C GLN A 12 -4.69 1.30 30.37
N ARG A 13 -5.08 2.55 30.09
CA ARG A 13 -6.05 2.87 29.06
C ARG A 13 -5.46 2.32 27.77
N ASN A 14 -6.04 1.23 27.29
CA ASN A 14 -5.67 0.57 26.04
C ASN A 14 -5.56 1.65 24.96
N SER A 15 -4.34 1.95 24.53
CA SER A 15 -4.02 3.07 23.64
C SER A 15 -4.25 2.69 22.18
N VAL A 16 -5.42 2.12 21.88
CA VAL A 16 -5.80 1.81 20.51
C VAL A 16 -6.26 3.12 19.88
N ARG A 17 -5.38 3.74 19.10
CA ARG A 17 -5.73 4.91 18.27
C ARG A 17 -6.84 4.51 17.31
N SER A 18 -7.83 5.36 17.11
CA SER A 18 -8.87 5.08 16.12
C SER A 18 -8.26 5.11 14.71
N GLU A 19 -8.89 4.44 13.75
CA GLU A 19 -8.47 4.46 12.34
C GLU A 19 -8.37 5.91 11.81
N THR A 20 -9.33 6.75 12.19
CA THR A 20 -9.36 8.18 11.85
C THR A 20 -8.16 8.94 12.45
N ASP A 21 -7.77 8.64 13.69
CA ASP A 21 -6.58 9.25 14.31
C ASP A 21 -5.30 8.85 13.57
N ILE A 22 -5.20 7.59 13.15
CA ILE A 22 -4.04 7.10 12.40
C ILE A 22 -3.96 7.79 11.04
N GLN A 23 -5.09 7.89 10.33
CA GLN A 23 -5.16 8.59 9.05
C GLN A 23 -4.71 10.05 9.19
N GLY A 24 -5.22 10.78 10.20
CA GLY A 24 -4.83 12.16 10.43
C GLY A 24 -3.33 12.35 10.68
N VAL A 25 -2.72 11.47 11.47
CA VAL A 25 -1.27 11.50 11.73
C VAL A 25 -0.46 11.19 10.46
N VAL A 26 -0.91 10.23 9.65
CA VAL A 26 -0.23 9.88 8.38
C VAL A 26 -0.27 11.07 7.42
N GLU A 27 -1.44 11.67 7.23
CA GLU A 27 -1.61 12.83 6.35
C GLU A 27 -0.73 14.00 6.78
N GLN A 28 -0.74 14.36 8.08
CA GLN A 28 0.11 15.43 8.61
C GLN A 28 1.60 15.21 8.31
N ARG A 29 2.09 13.96 8.43
CA ARG A 29 3.49 13.62 8.13
C ARG A 29 3.81 13.73 6.64
N ILE A 30 2.89 13.33 5.77
CA ILE A 30 3.05 13.45 4.32
C ILE A 30 3.16 14.92 3.93
N TRP A 31 2.23 15.76 4.41
CA TRP A 31 2.25 17.21 4.16
C TRP A 31 3.55 17.87 4.60
N HIS A 32 3.98 17.61 5.82
CA HIS A 32 5.23 18.17 6.34
C HIS A 32 6.44 17.74 5.49
N SER A 33 6.49 16.48 5.08
CA SER A 33 7.57 15.96 4.21
C SER A 33 7.56 16.61 2.82
N MET A 34 6.38 16.98 2.30
CA MET A 34 6.26 17.75 1.05
C MET A 34 6.78 19.18 1.22
N GLU A 35 6.41 19.87 2.30
CA GLU A 35 6.88 21.24 2.61
C GLU A 35 8.40 21.30 2.78
N GLU A 36 8.98 20.30 3.44
CA GLU A 36 10.44 20.16 3.60
C GLU A 36 11.17 19.77 2.31
N GLY A 37 10.44 19.44 1.23
CA GLY A 37 11.03 19.02 -0.03
C GLY A 37 11.69 17.64 0.01
N GLN A 38 11.28 16.76 0.95
CA GLN A 38 11.83 15.39 1.06
C GLN A 38 11.59 14.55 -0.20
N PHE A 39 10.61 14.94 -1.03
CA PHE A 39 10.30 14.30 -2.31
C PHE A 39 11.02 14.94 -3.51
N GLU A 40 11.78 16.01 -3.30
CA GLU A 40 12.31 16.82 -4.41
C GLU A 40 13.46 16.15 -5.17
N ASN A 41 14.21 15.26 -4.53
CA ASN A 41 15.38 14.59 -5.11
C ASN A 41 15.25 13.06 -5.10
N LEU A 42 14.03 12.55 -5.32
CA LEU A 42 13.81 11.11 -5.40
C LEU A 42 14.51 10.51 -6.63
N PRO A 43 15.12 9.32 -6.50
CA PRO A 43 15.64 8.59 -7.65
C PRO A 43 14.57 8.40 -8.71
N GLY A 44 14.85 8.86 -9.94
CA GLY A 44 13.90 8.74 -11.04
C GLY A 44 12.82 9.82 -11.09
N LYS A 45 12.85 10.85 -10.22
CA LYS A 45 11.93 12.00 -10.32
C LYS A 45 11.98 12.62 -11.72
N GLY A 46 10.80 12.85 -12.30
CA GLY A 46 10.64 13.42 -13.64
C GLY A 46 10.95 12.49 -14.80
N LYS A 47 11.35 11.23 -14.56
CA LYS A 47 11.56 10.24 -15.61
C LYS A 47 10.30 9.38 -15.80
N PRO A 48 10.02 8.88 -17.02
CA PRO A 48 8.96 7.91 -17.23
C PRO A 48 9.16 6.66 -16.37
N LEU A 49 8.08 6.18 -15.76
CA LEU A 49 8.10 4.94 -14.99
C LEU A 49 8.24 3.73 -15.93
N ASN A 50 9.14 2.79 -15.61
CA ASN A 50 9.24 1.54 -16.35
C ASN A 50 8.20 0.53 -15.85
N LEU A 51 7.11 0.39 -16.60
CA LEU A 51 6.01 -0.53 -16.26
C LEU A 51 6.26 -1.97 -16.71
N ASN A 52 7.39 -2.26 -17.37
CA ASN A 52 7.68 -3.59 -17.92
C ASN A 52 8.24 -4.57 -16.89
N THR A 53 8.62 -4.08 -15.71
CA THR A 53 9.30 -4.89 -14.70
C THR A 53 8.62 -4.70 -13.36
N ASN A 54 8.27 -5.80 -12.69
CA ASN A 54 7.81 -5.78 -11.33
C ASN A 54 8.92 -6.33 -10.40
N PRO A 55 9.63 -5.49 -9.63
CA PRO A 55 10.69 -5.94 -8.72
C PRO A 55 10.22 -6.89 -7.62
N HIS A 56 8.91 -6.98 -7.40
CA HIS A 56 8.29 -7.81 -6.37
C HIS A 56 7.61 -9.06 -6.92
N ALA A 57 7.64 -9.28 -8.24
CA ALA A 57 7.11 -10.50 -8.84
C ALA A 57 8.06 -11.69 -8.61
N ASP A 58 7.48 -12.88 -8.46
CA ASP A 58 8.25 -14.11 -8.53
C ASP A 58 8.96 -14.21 -9.91
N PRO A 59 10.24 -14.60 -9.98
CA PRO A 59 10.97 -14.63 -11.25
C PRO A 59 10.35 -15.51 -12.35
N ALA A 60 9.69 -16.60 -11.97
CA ALA A 60 9.02 -17.48 -12.93
C ALA A 60 7.73 -16.82 -13.45
N GLU A 61 6.95 -16.18 -12.56
CA GLU A 61 5.77 -15.42 -12.94
C GLU A 61 6.10 -14.20 -13.81
N ASP A 62 7.14 -13.42 -13.45
CA ASP A 62 7.62 -12.28 -14.26
C ASP A 62 7.97 -12.72 -15.67
N THR A 63 8.67 -13.86 -15.80
CA THR A 63 9.04 -14.42 -17.09
C THR A 63 7.82 -14.82 -17.91
N LEU A 64 6.85 -15.51 -17.30
CA LEU A 64 5.58 -15.86 -17.94
C LEU A 64 4.84 -14.61 -18.43
N TYR A 65 4.63 -13.62 -17.56
CA TYR A 65 3.89 -12.40 -17.90
C TYR A 65 4.58 -11.58 -18.99
N ARG A 66 5.92 -11.54 -18.97
CA ARG A 66 6.72 -10.89 -20.02
C ARG A 66 6.61 -11.59 -21.37
N ILE A 67 6.58 -12.92 -21.41
CA ILE A 67 6.36 -13.67 -22.65
C ILE A 67 4.96 -13.38 -23.20
N LEU A 68 3.93 -13.43 -22.35
CA LEU A 68 2.55 -13.13 -22.76
C LEU A 68 2.44 -11.71 -23.32
N SER A 69 2.96 -10.72 -22.59
CA SER A 69 2.96 -9.32 -23.00
C SER A 69 3.66 -9.10 -24.35
N LYS A 70 4.82 -9.73 -24.58
CA LYS A 70 5.53 -9.64 -25.86
C LYS A 70 4.74 -10.21 -27.06
N ASN A 71 3.85 -11.16 -26.81
CA ASN A 71 2.98 -11.75 -27.84
C ASN A 71 1.61 -11.05 -27.94
N GLY A 72 1.40 -9.95 -27.20
CA GLY A 72 0.11 -9.26 -27.16
C GLY A 72 -0.98 -10.05 -26.42
N CYS A 73 -0.60 -11.05 -25.62
CA CYS A 73 -1.50 -11.86 -24.83
C CYS A 73 -1.56 -11.36 -23.38
N ALA A 74 -2.71 -11.52 -22.74
CA ALA A 74 -2.88 -11.27 -21.32
C ALA A 74 -3.03 -12.61 -20.56
N PRO A 75 -2.65 -12.68 -19.28
CA PRO A 75 -3.00 -13.80 -18.42
C PRO A 75 -4.52 -14.02 -18.36
N GLU A 76 -4.95 -15.25 -18.14
CA GLU A 76 -6.36 -15.64 -18.08
C GLU A 76 -7.16 -14.77 -17.10
N TRP A 77 -6.63 -14.56 -15.90
CA TRP A 77 -7.28 -13.74 -14.87
C TRP A 77 -7.46 -12.28 -15.28
N VAL A 78 -6.58 -11.72 -16.12
CA VAL A 78 -6.74 -10.36 -16.67
C VAL A 78 -7.90 -10.35 -17.66
N GLN A 79 -7.98 -11.37 -18.53
CA GLN A 79 -9.03 -11.46 -19.53
C GLN A 79 -10.40 -11.66 -18.85
N LEU A 80 -10.48 -12.58 -17.89
CA LEU A 80 -11.68 -12.81 -17.09
C LEU A 80 -12.17 -11.52 -16.40
N ASN A 81 -11.27 -10.78 -15.76
CA ASN A 81 -11.61 -9.51 -15.12
C ASN A 81 -12.14 -8.47 -16.13
N LYS A 82 -11.58 -8.40 -17.34
CA LYS A 82 -12.10 -7.53 -18.40
C LYS A 82 -13.52 -7.94 -18.81
N ASP A 83 -13.75 -9.23 -18.99
CA ASP A 83 -15.04 -9.76 -19.42
C ASP A 83 -16.12 -9.50 -18.37
N ILE A 84 -15.82 -9.72 -17.07
CA ILE A 84 -16.72 -9.40 -15.95
C ILE A 84 -17.07 -7.91 -15.94
N ARG A 85 -16.06 -7.03 -16.07
CA ARG A 85 -16.29 -5.57 -16.07
C ARG A 85 -17.11 -5.10 -17.28
N SER A 86 -16.92 -5.72 -18.44
CA SER A 86 -17.74 -5.44 -19.64
C SER A 86 -19.19 -5.82 -19.37
N GLN A 87 -19.42 -7.04 -18.89
CA GLN A 87 -20.77 -7.53 -18.60
C GLN A 87 -21.49 -6.66 -17.56
N VAL A 88 -20.81 -6.25 -16.49
CA VAL A 88 -21.40 -5.37 -15.46
C VAL A 88 -21.73 -3.98 -16.01
N SER A 89 -20.94 -3.45 -16.95
CA SER A 89 -21.18 -2.12 -17.53
C SER A 89 -22.31 -2.10 -18.56
N GLU A 90 -22.73 -3.26 -19.06
CA GLU A 90 -23.80 -3.40 -20.07
C GLU A 90 -25.20 -3.59 -19.43
N TRP A 91 -25.26 -3.72 -18.11
CA TRP A 91 -26.50 -3.81 -17.31
C TRP A 91 -26.94 -2.45 -16.78
#